data_AF-A0A5J4ZT14-F1
#
_entry.id   AF-A0A5J4ZT14-F1
#
_cell.length_a   1.000
_cell.length_b   1.000
_cell.length_c   1.000
_cell.angle_alpha   90.00
_cell.angle_beta   90.00
_cell.angle_gamma   90.00
#
_symmetry.space_group_name_H-M   'P 1'
#
loop_
_entity.id
_entity.type
_entity.pdbx_description
1 polymer ?
#
loop_
_entity_poly.entity_id
_entity_poly.type
_entity_poly.pdbx_seq_one_letter_code
_entity_poly.pdbx_strand_id
1 'polypeptide(L)'
;MEWVRKDLSNKLSMRGNKAKIMFMEAPHQPNTGEELTYLHEEFMQFLVSLKVLELKFCYKLLNLWVTRENVEKKECLPRNLDVLEIIHCHNLEKLPNELNKLTALRDLGIRYCPKLVWFPEMGVPPMLRTLEVTGCQALECLPNDISSLEHLKIFRSTSLPTSGKLPTTLKNLSIFEGVHFESVSETILQEISKSLEYLWITGFPNPRTLLGSVRNFENLVVLEISYCDRLESFPERGLSAPNLSIFYIYDCPILKSMPDQFQSLTSLTELYITNCPNLEFSNPKTKGDFPPNLTDLSISSCQKLMPLTEWSLHLLTSLRCVVINDVHPELVSFPDFPDNDEYYCGLPATLTSLSIEGLQNLESLSSKGLQNLTSLKELHISKCPKLRSLPNDGLLATLSRLEIEDCPLLKQKCLKDKGEYWHKIADIPRVGTDIPFHF
;
A
#
# COMPACT_ATOMS: atom_id res chain seq x y z
N MET A 1 -26.52 32.82 -13.00
CA MET A 1 -25.79 33.20 -11.75
C MET A 1 -26.66 33.21 -10.49
N GLU A 2 -27.91 33.68 -10.54
CA GLU A 2 -28.79 33.67 -9.36
C GLU A 2 -29.19 32.26 -8.89
N TRP A 3 -29.33 31.29 -9.81
CA TRP A 3 -29.60 29.88 -9.47
C TRP A 3 -28.40 29.21 -8.74
N VAL A 4 -27.17 29.38 -9.25
CA VAL A 4 -25.93 28.88 -8.60
C VAL A 4 -25.82 29.38 -7.15
N ARG A 5 -26.29 30.60 -6.88
CA ARG A 5 -26.29 31.16 -5.52
C ARG A 5 -27.44 30.67 -4.64
N LYS A 6 -28.60 30.28 -5.19
CA LYS A 6 -29.72 29.81 -4.37
C LYS A 6 -29.60 28.34 -3.97
N ASP A 7 -29.21 27.47 -4.89
CA ASP A 7 -29.16 26.02 -4.65
C ASP A 7 -27.82 25.52 -4.07
N LEU A 8 -26.72 26.20 -4.41
CA LEU A 8 -25.36 25.78 -4.04
C LEU A 8 -24.69 26.73 -3.03
N SER A 9 -25.35 27.79 -2.52
CA SER A 9 -24.71 28.81 -1.66
C SER A 9 -23.95 28.25 -0.47
N ASN A 10 -24.47 27.21 0.18
CA ASN A 10 -23.84 26.58 1.34
C ASN A 10 -23.08 25.30 1.00
N LYS A 11 -23.08 24.90 -0.28
CA LYS A 11 -22.59 23.60 -0.76
C LYS A 11 -21.39 23.74 -1.70
N LEU A 12 -21.23 24.90 -2.34
CA LEU A 12 -20.11 25.25 -3.19
C LEU A 12 -19.07 26.03 -2.39
N SER A 13 -17.90 25.43 -2.22
CA SER A 13 -16.70 26.06 -1.68
C SER A 13 -15.75 26.41 -2.82
N MET A 14 -15.38 27.69 -2.92
CA MET A 14 -14.45 28.20 -3.92
C MET A 14 -13.15 28.65 -3.25
N ARG A 15 -12.00 28.18 -3.75
CA ARG A 15 -10.68 28.68 -3.34
C ARG A 15 -9.78 28.81 -4.57
N GLY A 16 -9.61 30.04 -5.05
CA GLY A 16 -8.88 30.31 -6.29
C GLY A 16 -9.54 29.61 -7.49
N ASN A 17 -8.79 28.76 -8.19
CA ASN A 17 -9.23 27.99 -9.35
C ASN A 17 -9.77 26.58 -8.99
N LYS A 18 -10.09 26.36 -7.72
CA LYS A 18 -10.67 25.11 -7.22
C LYS A 18 -12.11 25.33 -6.80
N ALA A 19 -13.00 24.49 -7.30
CA ALA A 19 -14.37 24.39 -6.84
C ALA A 19 -14.59 23.04 -6.18
N LYS A 20 -15.26 23.05 -5.03
CA LYS A 20 -15.71 21.86 -4.33
C LYS A 20 -17.19 21.98 -4.06
N ILE A 21 -17.98 21.06 -4.61
CA ILE A 21 -19.41 20.90 -4.31
C ILE A 21 -19.55 19.74 -3.34
N MET A 22 -20.16 20.00 -2.19
CA MET A 22 -20.33 19.01 -1.13
C MET A 22 -21.70 19.13 -0.49
N PHE A 23 -22.42 18.02 -0.43
CA PHE A 23 -23.67 17.89 0.31
C PHE A 23 -23.38 17.05 1.57
N MET A 24 -23.43 17.65 2.77
CA MET A 24 -22.95 17.00 4.00
C MET A 24 -23.96 16.02 4.64
N GLU A 25 -25.11 15.75 4.02
CA GLU A 25 -26.18 14.97 4.64
C GLU A 25 -26.06 13.47 4.36
N ALA A 26 -26.34 12.66 5.39
CA ALA A 26 -26.17 11.21 5.40
C ALA A 26 -27.13 10.48 4.44
N PRO A 27 -26.75 9.30 3.90
CA PRO A 27 -27.52 8.54 2.89
C PRO A 27 -28.92 8.06 3.32
N HIS A 28 -29.34 8.29 4.57
CA HIS A 28 -30.59 7.76 5.14
C HIS A 28 -31.64 8.81 5.49
N GLN A 29 -31.44 10.09 5.16
CA GLN A 29 -32.50 11.10 5.23
C GLN A 29 -32.70 11.75 3.87
N PRO A 30 -33.69 11.32 3.07
CA PRO A 30 -34.07 12.01 1.85
C PRO A 30 -34.87 13.26 2.24
N ASN A 31 -34.19 14.29 2.74
CA ASN A 31 -34.85 15.57 2.95
C ASN A 31 -35.16 16.22 1.60
N THR A 32 -36.31 16.88 1.57
CA THR A 32 -37.09 17.38 0.44
C THR A 32 -36.47 18.62 -0.26
N GLY A 33 -35.15 18.72 -0.28
CA GLY A 33 -34.41 19.77 -1.00
C GLY A 33 -34.15 19.41 -2.47
N GLU A 34 -34.21 20.42 -3.33
CA GLU A 34 -33.64 20.37 -4.68
C GLU A 34 -32.14 20.07 -4.53
N GLU A 35 -31.72 18.90 -4.99
CA GLU A 35 -30.34 18.44 -4.95
C GLU A 35 -29.84 18.34 -6.40
N LEU A 36 -28.55 18.56 -6.61
CA LEU A 36 -27.98 18.66 -7.96
C LEU A 36 -28.17 17.37 -8.74
N THR A 37 -29.00 17.39 -9.78
CA THR A 37 -29.22 16.26 -10.69
C THR A 37 -28.24 16.22 -11.85
N TYR A 38 -27.78 17.39 -12.32
CA TYR A 38 -26.72 17.59 -13.31
C TYR A 38 -26.14 19.02 -13.20
N LEU A 39 -24.93 19.25 -13.73
CA LEU A 39 -24.32 20.57 -13.86
C LEU A 39 -24.94 21.31 -15.05
N HIS A 40 -25.69 22.38 -14.76
CA HIS A 40 -26.31 23.22 -15.80
C HIS A 40 -25.28 24.00 -16.62
N GLU A 41 -25.64 24.35 -17.87
CA GLU A 41 -24.80 25.09 -18.83
C GLU A 41 -24.22 26.40 -18.26
N GLU A 42 -25.00 27.16 -17.47
CA GLU A 42 -24.51 28.38 -16.81
C GLU A 42 -23.38 28.10 -15.82
N PHE A 43 -23.43 26.97 -15.12
CA PHE A 43 -22.38 26.56 -14.21
C PHE A 43 -21.16 26.07 -14.99
N MET A 44 -21.36 25.39 -16.11
CA MET A 44 -20.28 24.95 -17.01
C MET A 44 -19.46 26.13 -17.54
N GLN A 45 -20.09 27.28 -17.83
CA GLN A 45 -19.37 28.52 -18.18
C GLN A 45 -18.42 28.99 -17.06
N PHE A 46 -18.81 28.82 -15.80
CA PHE A 46 -17.96 29.14 -14.65
C PHE A 46 -16.79 28.15 -14.52
N LEU A 47 -17.03 26.87 -14.85
CA LEU A 47 -16.00 25.83 -14.84
C LEU A 47 -14.89 26.05 -15.87
N VAL A 48 -15.09 26.84 -16.93
CA VAL A 48 -14.04 27.15 -17.93
C VAL A 48 -12.79 27.78 -17.29
N SER A 49 -12.94 28.48 -16.17
CA SER A 49 -11.82 29.10 -15.44
C SER A 49 -11.15 28.17 -14.42
N LEU A 50 -11.77 27.03 -14.11
CA LEU A 50 -11.36 26.17 -13.01
C LEU A 50 -10.36 25.13 -13.46
N LYS A 51 -9.42 24.84 -12.57
CA LYS A 51 -8.43 23.77 -12.70
C LYS A 51 -8.83 22.52 -11.93
N VAL A 52 -9.58 22.66 -10.84
CA VAL A 52 -9.98 21.53 -10.00
C VAL A 52 -11.46 21.60 -9.72
N LEU A 53 -12.15 20.49 -9.93
CA LEU A 53 -13.56 20.31 -9.58
C LEU A 53 -13.70 19.04 -8.73
N GLU A 54 -14.20 19.20 -7.51
CA GLU A 54 -14.54 18.08 -6.62
C GLU A 54 -16.06 18.05 -6.42
N LEU A 55 -16.70 16.92 -6.74
CA LEU A 55 -18.09 16.61 -6.44
C LEU A 55 -18.11 15.55 -5.34
N LYS A 56 -18.62 15.89 -4.16
CA LYS A 56 -18.69 14.96 -3.02
C LYS A 56 -20.12 14.82 -2.53
N PHE A 57 -20.55 13.58 -2.31
CA PHE A 57 -21.84 13.25 -1.73
C PHE A 57 -23.04 13.81 -2.52
N CYS A 58 -22.93 13.93 -3.85
CA CYS A 58 -24.04 14.39 -4.69
C CYS A 58 -24.95 13.19 -5.01
N TYR A 59 -25.90 12.86 -4.13
CA TYR A 59 -26.65 11.62 -4.18
C TYR A 59 -27.70 11.61 -5.30
N LYS A 60 -28.29 12.75 -5.66
CA LYS A 60 -29.24 12.85 -6.80
C LYS A 60 -28.57 13.09 -8.16
N LEU A 61 -27.25 13.18 -8.21
CA LEU A 61 -26.52 13.40 -9.47
C LEU A 61 -26.67 12.16 -10.36
N LEU A 62 -27.34 12.31 -11.50
CA LEU A 62 -27.56 11.23 -12.47
C LEU A 62 -26.50 11.21 -13.57
N ASN A 63 -26.05 12.40 -13.98
CA ASN A 63 -25.01 12.64 -14.98
C ASN A 63 -24.29 13.95 -14.64
N LEU A 64 -23.03 14.10 -15.05
CA LEU A 64 -22.29 15.34 -14.84
C LEU A 64 -22.92 16.52 -15.59
N TRP A 65 -23.27 16.36 -16.87
CA TRP A 65 -23.99 17.36 -17.66
C TRP A 65 -24.72 16.69 -18.83
N VAL A 66 -25.78 17.33 -19.32
CA VAL A 66 -26.54 16.87 -20.50
C VAL A 66 -26.16 17.75 -21.68
N THR A 67 -25.58 17.17 -22.73
CA THR A 67 -25.44 17.83 -24.02
C THR A 67 -26.74 17.68 -24.79
N ARG A 68 -27.36 18.80 -25.18
CA ARG A 68 -28.48 18.76 -26.12
C ARG A 68 -27.87 18.47 -27.49
N GLU A 69 -28.20 17.33 -28.08
CA GLU A 69 -27.74 16.93 -29.43
C GLU A 69 -28.21 17.87 -30.56
N ASN A 70 -28.91 18.96 -30.25
CA ASN A 70 -29.33 19.95 -31.24
C ASN A 70 -29.41 21.34 -30.61
N VAL A 71 -29.10 22.34 -31.43
CA VAL A 71 -29.15 23.81 -31.25
C VAL A 71 -27.79 24.44 -30.96
N GLU A 72 -27.20 25.02 -32.01
CA GLU A 72 -26.45 26.30 -32.20
C GLU A 72 -25.82 27.09 -31.02
N LYS A 73 -25.82 26.60 -29.78
CA LYS A 73 -25.15 27.23 -28.64
C LYS A 73 -23.80 26.55 -28.40
N LYS A 74 -22.75 27.38 -28.38
CA LYS A 74 -21.38 26.99 -28.04
C LYS A 74 -21.36 26.16 -26.75
N GLU A 75 -21.06 24.88 -26.87
CA GLU A 75 -20.74 24.00 -25.75
C GLU A 75 -19.63 24.66 -24.89
N CYS A 76 -19.99 25.11 -23.69
CA CYS A 76 -19.04 25.69 -22.73
C CYS A 76 -18.45 24.59 -21.84
N LEU A 77 -17.74 23.63 -22.45
CA LEU A 77 -17.02 22.59 -21.70
C LEU A 77 -15.85 23.21 -20.91
N PRO A 78 -15.53 22.71 -19.72
CA PRO A 78 -14.43 23.23 -18.90
C PRO A 78 -13.07 22.78 -19.43
N ARG A 79 -12.63 23.40 -20.52
CA ARG A 79 -11.40 23.01 -21.26
C ARG A 79 -10.10 23.18 -20.48
N ASN A 80 -10.11 23.93 -19.38
CA ASN A 80 -8.94 24.19 -18.52
C ASN A 80 -8.92 23.32 -17.25
N LEU A 81 -9.87 22.40 -17.10
CA LEU A 81 -9.95 21.53 -15.94
C LEU A 81 -8.77 20.55 -15.97
N ASP A 82 -7.92 20.60 -14.94
CA ASP A 82 -6.76 19.71 -14.77
C ASP A 82 -7.16 18.46 -13.95
N VAL A 83 -8.05 18.63 -12.96
CA VAL A 83 -8.46 17.58 -12.00
C VAL A 83 -9.97 17.54 -11.84
N LEU A 84 -10.55 16.34 -11.95
CA LEU A 84 -11.96 16.06 -11.69
C LEU A 84 -12.08 14.90 -10.70
N GLU A 85 -12.72 15.17 -9.57
CA GLU A 85 -12.96 14.18 -8.51
C GLU A 85 -14.45 14.03 -8.25
N ILE A 86 -14.94 12.80 -8.30
CA ILE A 86 -16.34 12.43 -8.06
C ILE A 86 -16.36 11.40 -6.94
N ILE A 87 -16.94 11.73 -5.80
CA ILE A 87 -16.87 10.90 -4.59
C ILE A 87 -18.26 10.75 -3.99
N HIS A 88 -18.68 9.51 -3.69
CA HIS A 88 -19.96 9.19 -3.05
C HIS A 88 -21.20 9.72 -3.81
N CYS A 89 -21.15 9.77 -5.15
CA CYS A 89 -22.30 10.14 -5.98
C CYS A 89 -23.09 8.87 -6.37
N HIS A 90 -24.06 8.48 -5.53
CA HIS A 90 -24.62 7.12 -5.55
C HIS A 90 -25.57 6.85 -6.71
N ASN A 91 -26.28 7.88 -7.22
CA ASN A 91 -27.15 7.74 -8.39
C ASN A 91 -26.48 8.09 -9.72
N LEU A 92 -25.15 8.32 -9.74
CA LEU A 92 -24.45 8.62 -10.99
C LEU A 92 -24.47 7.36 -11.86
N GLU A 93 -25.15 7.43 -13.01
CA GLU A 93 -25.33 6.28 -13.89
C GLU A 93 -24.31 6.26 -15.02
N LYS A 94 -23.99 7.43 -15.58
CA LYS A 94 -23.12 7.58 -16.75
C LYS A 94 -22.30 8.86 -16.68
N LEU A 95 -21.12 8.82 -17.29
CA LEU A 95 -20.35 10.01 -17.62
C LEU A 95 -20.73 10.50 -19.04
N PRO A 96 -20.66 11.81 -19.32
CA PRO A 96 -21.03 12.38 -20.61
C PRO A 96 -20.01 12.05 -21.71
N ASN A 97 -20.48 11.86 -22.95
CA ASN A 97 -19.65 11.48 -24.10
C ASN A 97 -18.54 12.49 -24.42
N GLU A 98 -18.78 13.76 -24.11
CA GLU A 98 -17.88 14.89 -24.33
C GLU A 98 -16.78 15.00 -23.28
N LEU A 99 -16.68 14.05 -22.34
CA LEU A 99 -15.57 14.01 -21.39
C LEU A 99 -14.22 14.00 -22.12
N ASN A 100 -14.13 13.31 -23.26
CA ASN A 100 -12.94 13.27 -24.10
C ASN A 100 -12.52 14.66 -24.65
N LYS A 101 -13.44 15.63 -24.71
CA LYS A 101 -13.17 17.02 -25.12
C LYS A 101 -12.49 17.85 -24.02
N LEU A 102 -12.33 17.32 -22.80
CA LEU A 102 -11.60 17.98 -21.72
C LEU A 102 -10.09 17.88 -21.92
N THR A 103 -9.57 18.60 -22.90
CA THR A 103 -8.18 18.47 -23.38
C THR A 103 -7.10 18.82 -22.36
N ALA A 104 -7.43 19.49 -21.24
CA ALA A 104 -6.48 19.76 -20.16
C ALA A 104 -6.53 18.75 -19.01
N LEU A 105 -7.52 17.84 -18.98
CA LEU A 105 -7.73 16.95 -17.83
C LEU A 105 -6.58 15.95 -17.72
N ARG A 106 -5.92 15.95 -16.57
CA ARG A 106 -4.80 15.08 -16.23
C ARG A 106 -5.16 14.03 -15.21
N ASP A 107 -6.00 14.38 -14.24
CA ASP A 107 -6.38 13.50 -13.14
C ASP A 107 -7.91 13.36 -13.08
N LEU A 108 -8.38 12.12 -13.15
CA LEU A 108 -9.79 11.76 -13.00
C LEU A 108 -9.94 10.73 -11.89
N GLY A 109 -10.60 11.12 -10.81
CA GLY A 109 -10.92 10.25 -9.67
C GLY A 109 -12.43 10.02 -9.57
N ILE A 110 -12.86 8.76 -9.52
CA ILE A 110 -14.24 8.35 -9.35
C ILE A 110 -14.32 7.32 -8.23
N ARG A 111 -14.96 7.67 -7.13
CA ARG A 111 -14.93 6.88 -5.89
C ARG A 111 -16.33 6.70 -5.30
N TYR A 112 -16.67 5.47 -4.98
CA TYR A 112 -17.92 5.07 -4.34
C TYR A 112 -19.16 5.54 -5.12
N CYS A 113 -19.19 5.26 -6.43
CA CYS A 113 -20.31 5.52 -7.33
C CYS A 113 -20.91 4.18 -7.81
N PRO A 114 -21.72 3.50 -6.97
CA PRO A 114 -22.14 2.11 -7.22
C PRO A 114 -23.03 1.91 -8.44
N LYS A 115 -23.79 2.92 -8.89
CA LYS A 115 -24.66 2.85 -10.09
C LYS A 115 -23.96 3.25 -11.39
N LEU A 116 -22.69 3.64 -11.35
CA LEU A 116 -21.98 4.05 -12.55
C LEU A 116 -21.74 2.82 -13.41
N VAL A 117 -22.43 2.74 -14.54
CA VAL A 117 -22.38 1.56 -15.43
C VAL A 117 -21.23 1.66 -16.41
N TRP A 118 -20.90 2.88 -16.87
CA TRP A 118 -20.07 2.98 -18.08
C TRP A 118 -19.33 4.32 -18.30
N PHE A 119 -18.14 4.24 -18.91
CA PHE A 119 -17.28 5.37 -19.37
C PHE A 119 -17.56 5.70 -20.84
N PRO A 120 -17.53 6.96 -21.28
CA PRO A 120 -18.04 7.40 -22.59
C PRO A 120 -17.43 6.72 -23.85
N GLU A 121 -18.23 6.56 -24.92
CA GLU A 121 -17.89 5.83 -26.18
C GLU A 121 -16.73 6.45 -26.92
N MET A 122 -16.58 7.75 -26.74
CA MET A 122 -15.58 8.54 -27.42
C MET A 122 -14.22 8.54 -26.69
N GLY A 123 -14.03 7.72 -25.66
CA GLY A 123 -12.76 7.51 -24.96
C GLY A 123 -12.53 8.42 -23.75
N VAL A 124 -11.33 8.35 -23.17
CA VAL A 124 -10.88 9.27 -22.10
C VAL A 124 -10.26 10.55 -22.68
N PRO A 125 -10.16 11.63 -21.88
CA PRO A 125 -9.43 12.82 -22.30
C PRO A 125 -7.99 12.52 -22.76
N PRO A 126 -7.50 13.18 -23.82
CA PRO A 126 -6.22 12.83 -24.47
C PRO A 126 -4.97 13.16 -23.64
N MET A 127 -5.10 14.01 -22.62
CA MET A 127 -4.01 14.39 -21.71
C MET A 127 -4.12 13.70 -20.35
N LEU A 128 -5.05 12.74 -20.20
CA LEU A 128 -5.29 12.07 -18.93
C LEU A 128 -4.08 11.19 -18.60
N ARG A 129 -3.48 11.44 -17.43
CA ARG A 129 -2.32 10.70 -16.91
C ARG A 129 -2.71 9.80 -15.75
N THR A 130 -3.64 10.23 -14.92
CA THR A 130 -4.08 9.50 -13.72
C THR A 130 -5.57 9.18 -13.82
N LEU A 131 -5.90 7.90 -13.66
CA LEU A 131 -7.28 7.43 -13.53
C LEU A 131 -7.42 6.60 -12.26
N GLU A 132 -8.23 7.08 -11.31
CA GLU A 132 -8.63 6.34 -10.10
C GLU A 132 -10.12 5.99 -10.18
N VAL A 133 -10.44 4.70 -10.08
CA VAL A 133 -11.81 4.18 -10.00
C VAL A 133 -11.91 3.26 -8.79
N THR A 134 -12.68 3.65 -7.77
CA THR A 134 -12.81 2.88 -6.52
C THR A 134 -14.27 2.67 -6.15
N GLY A 135 -14.71 1.45 -5.83
CA GLY A 135 -16.06 1.18 -5.32
C GLY A 135 -17.19 1.44 -6.32
N CYS A 136 -16.93 1.29 -7.63
CA CYS A 136 -17.90 1.45 -8.72
C CYS A 136 -18.36 0.07 -9.20
N GLN A 137 -19.27 -0.56 -8.45
CA GLN A 137 -19.61 -1.98 -8.62
C GLN A 137 -20.38 -2.29 -9.92
N ALA A 138 -21.18 -1.37 -10.43
CA ALA A 138 -21.89 -1.54 -11.70
C ALA A 138 -21.02 -1.28 -12.93
N LEU A 139 -19.76 -0.85 -12.78
CA LEU A 139 -18.95 -0.40 -13.90
C LEU A 139 -18.48 -1.57 -14.77
N GLU A 140 -19.15 -1.77 -15.89
CA GLU A 140 -18.96 -2.96 -16.72
C GLU A 140 -17.63 -3.02 -17.45
N CYS A 141 -17.05 -1.90 -17.90
CA CYS A 141 -15.73 -1.83 -18.56
C CYS A 141 -15.08 -0.44 -18.49
N LEU A 142 -13.75 -0.42 -18.56
CA LEU A 142 -12.97 0.80 -18.85
C LEU A 142 -12.94 1.07 -20.37
N PRO A 143 -12.75 2.34 -20.79
CA PRO A 143 -12.72 2.70 -22.20
C PRO A 143 -11.45 2.17 -22.91
N ASN A 144 -11.54 1.99 -24.22
CA ASN A 144 -10.48 1.34 -25.02
C ASN A 144 -9.27 2.22 -25.33
N ASP A 145 -9.44 3.54 -25.41
CA ASP A 145 -8.35 4.47 -25.71
C ASP A 145 -7.84 5.14 -24.43
N ILE A 146 -7.01 4.42 -23.68
CA ILE A 146 -6.33 4.90 -22.46
C ILE A 146 -4.81 5.09 -22.68
N SER A 147 -4.41 5.30 -23.93
CA SER A 147 -3.00 5.31 -24.37
C SER A 147 -2.08 6.32 -23.65
N SER A 148 -2.64 7.37 -23.04
CA SER A 148 -1.91 8.42 -22.34
C SER A 148 -1.67 8.17 -20.84
N LEU A 149 -2.30 7.15 -20.23
CA LEU A 149 -2.26 6.96 -18.78
C LEU A 149 -0.88 6.51 -18.28
N GLU A 150 -0.38 7.23 -17.27
CA GLU A 150 0.84 6.90 -16.53
C GLU A 150 0.49 6.19 -15.21
N HIS A 151 -0.68 6.45 -14.64
CA HIS A 151 -1.13 5.93 -13.35
C HIS A 151 -2.58 5.42 -13.44
N LEU A 152 -2.79 4.15 -13.11
CA LEU A 152 -4.10 3.51 -13.12
C LEU A 152 -4.37 2.81 -11.79
N LYS A 153 -5.45 3.21 -11.13
CA LYS A 153 -5.86 2.70 -9.83
C LYS A 153 -7.31 2.20 -9.90
N ILE A 154 -7.52 0.89 -9.78
CA ILE A 154 -8.85 0.26 -9.88
C ILE A 154 -9.11 -0.57 -8.62
N PHE A 155 -10.14 -0.21 -7.85
CA PHE A 155 -10.47 -0.87 -6.59
C PHE A 155 -11.96 -1.20 -6.51
N ARG A 156 -12.34 -2.43 -6.16
CA ARG A 156 -13.77 -2.80 -5.99
C ARG A 156 -14.64 -2.39 -7.18
N SER A 157 -14.18 -2.74 -8.39
CA SER A 157 -14.84 -2.45 -9.66
C SER A 157 -14.84 -3.72 -10.52
N THR A 158 -15.87 -3.91 -11.35
CA THR A 158 -16.10 -5.18 -12.06
C THR A 158 -15.25 -5.39 -13.31
N SER A 159 -14.34 -4.47 -13.67
CA SER A 159 -13.77 -4.54 -15.03
C SER A 159 -12.48 -3.78 -15.33
N LEU A 160 -11.85 -4.24 -16.42
CA LEU A 160 -10.71 -3.67 -17.15
C LEU A 160 -11.16 -3.24 -18.56
N PRO A 161 -10.29 -2.66 -19.40
CA PRO A 161 -10.69 -2.26 -20.75
C PRO A 161 -11.23 -3.43 -21.58
N THR A 162 -12.33 -3.24 -22.32
CA THR A 162 -12.92 -4.29 -23.20
C THR A 162 -11.92 -4.86 -24.22
N SER A 163 -10.96 -4.06 -24.66
CA SER A 163 -9.92 -4.47 -25.61
C SER A 163 -8.83 -5.33 -24.98
N GLY A 164 -8.81 -5.46 -23.65
CA GLY A 164 -7.72 -6.04 -22.88
C GLY A 164 -6.46 -5.17 -22.80
N LYS A 165 -6.24 -4.20 -23.70
CA LYS A 165 -4.95 -3.51 -23.78
C LYS A 165 -4.80 -2.43 -22.70
N LEU A 166 -3.76 -2.57 -21.88
CA LEU A 166 -3.28 -1.51 -21.00
C LEU A 166 -2.18 -0.71 -21.72
N PRO A 167 -2.02 0.58 -21.40
CA PRO A 167 -1.10 1.44 -22.13
C PRO A 167 0.36 1.16 -21.71
N THR A 168 1.28 1.13 -22.67
CA THR A 168 2.72 0.95 -22.42
C THR A 168 3.40 2.19 -21.81
N THR A 169 2.65 3.27 -21.65
CA THR A 169 3.05 4.46 -20.88
C THR A 169 2.83 4.28 -19.38
N LEU A 170 2.15 3.21 -18.96
CA LEU A 170 1.77 2.97 -17.57
C LEU A 170 2.99 2.67 -16.69
N LYS A 171 3.15 3.50 -15.66
CA LYS A 171 4.20 3.40 -14.64
C LYS A 171 3.66 2.84 -13.33
N ASN A 172 2.43 3.18 -12.96
CA ASN A 172 1.83 2.72 -11.72
C ASN A 172 0.52 2.01 -12.01
N LEU A 173 0.41 0.77 -11.52
CA LEU A 173 -0.79 -0.03 -11.61
C LEU A 173 -1.17 -0.53 -10.22
N SER A 174 -2.38 -0.22 -9.79
CA SER A 174 -2.93 -0.70 -8.52
C SER A 174 -4.30 -1.33 -8.75
N ILE A 175 -4.46 -2.60 -8.38
CA ILE A 175 -5.62 -3.43 -8.70
C ILE A 175 -6.14 -4.11 -7.42
N PHE A 176 -7.44 -3.98 -7.12
CA PHE A 176 -8.09 -4.61 -5.96
C PHE A 176 -9.38 -5.38 -6.31
N GLU A 177 -9.60 -6.50 -5.58
CA GLU A 177 -10.81 -7.35 -5.42
C GLU A 177 -12.06 -6.86 -6.17
N GLY A 178 -12.56 -7.66 -7.12
CA GLY A 178 -13.82 -7.40 -7.83
C GLY A 178 -13.76 -7.53 -9.35
N VAL A 179 -12.56 -7.58 -9.93
CA VAL A 179 -12.40 -7.81 -11.37
C VAL A 179 -12.54 -9.30 -11.66
N HIS A 180 -13.47 -9.68 -12.55
CA HIS A 180 -13.44 -10.99 -13.22
C HIS A 180 -12.22 -11.03 -14.15
N PHE A 181 -11.04 -11.23 -13.56
CA PHE A 181 -9.74 -11.14 -14.22
C PHE A 181 -9.40 -12.36 -15.10
N GLU A 182 -10.35 -13.27 -15.30
CA GLU A 182 -10.27 -14.27 -16.38
C GLU A 182 -10.03 -13.61 -17.76
N SER A 183 -10.25 -12.29 -17.86
CA SER A 183 -10.09 -11.48 -19.07
C SER A 183 -8.72 -10.82 -19.29
N VAL A 184 -7.81 -10.75 -18.32
CA VAL A 184 -6.46 -10.21 -18.59
C VAL A 184 -5.58 -11.32 -19.09
N SER A 185 -5.43 -11.37 -20.41
CA SER A 185 -4.48 -12.24 -21.06
C SER A 185 -3.05 -11.93 -20.64
N GLU A 186 -2.24 -12.98 -20.56
CA GLU A 186 -0.78 -12.95 -20.39
C GLU A 186 -0.09 -11.92 -21.30
N THR A 187 -0.63 -11.70 -22.51
CA THR A 187 -0.11 -10.73 -23.47
C THR A 187 -0.16 -9.29 -23.00
N ILE A 188 -1.17 -8.90 -22.22
CA ILE A 188 -1.37 -7.51 -21.77
C ILE A 188 -0.29 -7.14 -20.74
N LEU A 189 -0.01 -8.06 -19.82
CA LEU A 189 0.98 -7.84 -18.76
C LEU A 189 2.39 -7.78 -19.30
N GLN A 190 2.69 -8.56 -20.34
CA GLN A 190 3.98 -8.52 -21.03
C GLN A 190 4.25 -7.17 -21.72
N GLU A 191 3.22 -6.50 -22.21
CA GLU A 191 3.36 -5.20 -22.88
C GLU A 191 3.70 -4.10 -21.88
N ILE A 192 3.07 -4.11 -20.70
CA ILE A 192 3.27 -3.08 -19.66
C ILE A 192 4.41 -3.39 -18.68
N SER A 193 4.91 -4.63 -18.62
CA SER A 193 5.97 -4.99 -17.66
C SER A 193 7.28 -4.22 -17.87
N LYS A 194 7.48 -3.68 -19.08
CA LYS A 194 8.64 -2.86 -19.42
C LYS A 194 8.54 -1.42 -18.96
N SER A 195 7.34 -0.91 -18.66
CA SER A 195 7.13 0.49 -18.26
C SER A 195 6.79 0.64 -16.78
N LEU A 196 6.23 -0.40 -16.16
CA LEU A 196 5.81 -0.37 -14.77
C LEU A 196 6.98 -0.15 -13.81
N GLU A 197 6.81 0.84 -12.93
CA GLU A 197 7.69 1.20 -11.82
C GLU A 197 7.07 0.79 -10.48
N TYR A 198 5.74 0.80 -10.36
CA TYR A 198 4.99 0.40 -9.16
C TYR A 198 3.83 -0.52 -9.53
N LEU A 199 3.74 -1.67 -8.87
CA LEU A 199 2.66 -2.64 -9.03
C LEU A 199 2.08 -3.03 -7.68
N TRP A 200 0.80 -2.75 -7.47
CA TRP A 200 0.05 -3.18 -6.28
C TRP A 200 -1.09 -4.10 -6.68
N ILE A 201 -1.08 -5.32 -6.15
CA ILE A 201 -2.04 -6.39 -6.42
C ILE A 201 -2.72 -6.75 -5.10
N THR A 202 -4.06 -6.74 -5.08
CA THR A 202 -4.75 -7.05 -3.84
C THR A 202 -6.12 -7.69 -4.01
N GLY A 203 -6.50 -8.61 -3.11
CA GLY A 203 -7.75 -9.36 -3.24
C GLY A 203 -7.79 -10.29 -4.45
N PHE A 204 -6.62 -10.66 -4.98
CA PHE A 204 -6.53 -11.24 -6.30
C PHE A 204 -6.66 -12.78 -6.26
N PRO A 205 -7.57 -13.40 -7.06
CA PRO A 205 -7.80 -14.84 -6.98
C PRO A 205 -6.68 -15.74 -7.51
N ASN A 206 -5.78 -15.23 -8.36
CA ASN A 206 -4.64 -16.03 -8.85
C ASN A 206 -3.44 -15.16 -9.28
N PRO A 207 -2.73 -14.52 -8.32
CA PRO A 207 -1.64 -13.61 -8.67
C PRO A 207 -0.41 -14.38 -9.14
N ARG A 208 -0.35 -15.70 -8.90
CA ARG A 208 0.65 -16.60 -9.48
C ARG A 208 0.62 -16.56 -11.00
N THR A 209 -0.55 -16.60 -11.62
CA THR A 209 -0.66 -16.46 -13.08
C THR A 209 -0.18 -15.09 -13.53
N LEU A 210 -0.59 -14.01 -12.85
CA LEU A 210 -0.18 -12.65 -13.18
C LEU A 210 1.34 -12.48 -13.21
N LEU A 211 2.01 -12.93 -12.14
CA LEU A 211 3.45 -12.82 -11.99
C LEU A 211 4.20 -13.79 -12.93
N GLY A 212 3.63 -14.97 -13.20
CA GLY A 212 4.24 -15.99 -14.06
C GLY A 212 4.10 -15.70 -15.55
N SER A 213 3.07 -14.94 -15.90
CA SER A 213 2.79 -14.46 -17.25
C SER A 213 3.76 -13.38 -17.72
N VAL A 214 4.61 -12.82 -16.86
CA VAL A 214 5.55 -11.75 -17.23
C VAL A 214 6.97 -12.32 -17.34
N ARG A 215 7.67 -12.00 -18.43
CA ARG A 215 9.04 -12.48 -18.66
C ARG A 215 10.05 -11.72 -17.80
N ASN A 216 9.89 -10.40 -17.72
CA ASN A 216 10.78 -9.53 -16.97
C ASN A 216 10.09 -8.19 -16.66
N PHE A 217 10.20 -7.74 -15.42
CA PHE A 217 9.83 -6.40 -14.99
C PHE A 217 11.08 -5.50 -14.98
N GLU A 218 11.39 -4.88 -16.12
CA GLU A 218 12.66 -4.16 -16.31
C GLU A 218 12.77 -2.91 -15.42
N ASN A 219 11.66 -2.21 -15.18
CA ASN A 219 11.65 -0.93 -14.46
C ASN A 219 10.94 -0.98 -13.11
N LEU A 220 10.46 -2.15 -12.66
CA LEU A 220 9.68 -2.26 -11.44
C LEU A 220 10.56 -2.03 -10.22
N VAL A 221 10.22 -1.00 -9.45
CA VAL A 221 10.90 -0.56 -8.23
C VAL A 221 10.15 -1.05 -7.00
N VAL A 222 8.82 -1.05 -7.05
CA VAL A 222 7.97 -1.42 -5.92
C VAL A 222 6.93 -2.46 -6.33
N LEU A 223 6.88 -3.55 -5.58
CA LEU A 223 5.85 -4.58 -5.69
C LEU A 223 5.11 -4.71 -4.37
N GLU A 224 3.78 -4.65 -4.41
CA GLU A 224 2.93 -4.86 -3.26
C GLU A 224 1.87 -5.92 -3.56
N ILE A 225 1.77 -6.91 -2.67
CA ILE A 225 0.81 -8.01 -2.76
C ILE A 225 0.05 -8.06 -1.44
N SER A 226 -1.24 -7.73 -1.42
CA SER A 226 -2.01 -7.69 -0.18
C SER A 226 -3.36 -8.42 -0.26
N TYR A 227 -3.81 -9.10 0.79
CA TYR A 227 -5.13 -9.75 0.83
C TYR A 227 -5.35 -10.79 -0.30
N CYS A 228 -4.33 -11.56 -0.69
CA CYS A 228 -4.43 -12.55 -1.78
C CYS A 228 -4.70 -13.96 -1.23
N ASP A 229 -5.98 -14.26 -0.95
CA ASP A 229 -6.42 -15.50 -0.29
C ASP A 229 -6.22 -16.80 -1.07
N ARG A 230 -5.85 -16.70 -2.35
CA ARG A 230 -5.64 -17.85 -3.24
C ARG A 230 -4.18 -17.97 -3.74
N LEU A 231 -3.29 -17.09 -3.30
CA LEU A 231 -1.88 -17.17 -3.64
C LEU A 231 -1.19 -18.25 -2.79
N GLU A 232 -1.06 -19.46 -3.33
CA GLU A 232 -0.36 -20.56 -2.64
C GLU A 232 1.17 -20.47 -2.82
N SER A 233 1.64 -20.07 -4.00
CA SER A 233 3.06 -19.96 -4.30
C SER A 233 3.30 -18.96 -5.43
N PHE A 234 4.54 -18.48 -5.55
CA PHE A 234 4.98 -17.72 -6.72
C PHE A 234 5.15 -18.63 -7.96
N PRO A 235 5.37 -18.06 -9.16
CA PRO A 235 5.66 -18.82 -10.37
C PRO A 235 6.94 -19.67 -10.23
N GLU A 236 6.99 -20.83 -10.87
CA GLU A 236 8.17 -21.75 -10.85
C GLU A 236 9.45 -21.14 -11.44
N ARG A 237 9.31 -20.07 -12.22
CA ARG A 237 10.45 -19.33 -12.77
C ARG A 237 10.96 -18.23 -11.82
N GLY A 238 10.35 -18.09 -10.65
CA GLY A 238 10.61 -17.01 -9.71
C GLY A 238 9.97 -15.67 -10.13
N LEU A 239 10.50 -14.58 -9.58
CA LEU A 239 10.12 -13.20 -9.89
C LEU A 239 11.30 -12.49 -10.56
N SER A 240 11.24 -12.27 -11.87
CA SER A 240 12.27 -11.52 -12.61
C SER A 240 11.99 -10.02 -12.54
N ALA A 241 12.55 -9.35 -11.53
CA ALA A 241 12.45 -7.89 -11.34
C ALA A 241 13.82 -7.34 -10.86
N PRO A 242 14.79 -7.10 -11.76
CA PRO A 242 16.17 -6.77 -11.38
C PRO A 242 16.32 -5.42 -10.66
N ASN A 243 15.39 -4.50 -10.85
CA ASN A 243 15.41 -3.16 -10.23
C ASN A 243 14.47 -3.04 -9.03
N LEU A 244 13.87 -4.16 -8.57
CA LEU A 244 12.95 -4.16 -7.44
C LEU A 244 13.71 -3.76 -6.17
N SER A 245 13.30 -2.65 -5.57
CA SER A 245 13.90 -2.06 -4.38
C SER A 245 13.04 -2.31 -3.13
N ILE A 246 11.72 -2.29 -3.29
CA ILE A 246 10.78 -2.42 -2.18
C ILE A 246 9.77 -3.52 -2.48
N PHE A 247 9.63 -4.46 -1.55
CA PHE A 247 8.68 -5.57 -1.68
C PHE A 247 7.83 -5.72 -0.42
N TYR A 248 6.52 -5.63 -0.64
CA TYR A 248 5.48 -5.71 0.36
C TYR A 248 4.60 -6.95 0.14
N ILE A 249 4.42 -7.76 1.17
CA ILE A 249 3.45 -8.86 1.21
C ILE A 249 2.62 -8.75 2.49
N TYR A 250 1.30 -8.60 2.35
CA TYR A 250 0.37 -8.42 3.46
C TYR A 250 -0.80 -9.38 3.36
N ASP A 251 -1.26 -9.95 4.47
CA ASP A 251 -2.53 -10.70 4.55
C ASP A 251 -2.69 -11.75 3.44
N CYS A 252 -1.67 -12.60 3.25
CA CYS A 252 -1.71 -13.71 2.28
C CYS A 252 -1.73 -15.05 3.04
N PRO A 253 -2.90 -15.52 3.50
CA PRO A 253 -3.00 -16.57 4.52
C PRO A 253 -2.55 -17.95 4.05
N ILE A 254 -2.68 -18.27 2.76
CA ILE A 254 -2.32 -19.59 2.22
C ILE A 254 -0.97 -19.63 1.49
N LEU A 255 -0.25 -18.50 1.45
CA LEU A 255 1.07 -18.44 0.81
C LEU A 255 2.04 -19.36 1.54
N LYS A 256 2.62 -20.31 0.81
CA LYS A 256 3.50 -21.35 1.35
C LYS A 256 4.97 -21.08 1.12
N SER A 257 5.35 -20.36 0.08
CA SER A 257 6.75 -20.14 -0.25
C SER A 257 7.00 -18.83 -0.97
N MET A 258 8.21 -18.27 -0.79
CA MET A 258 8.73 -17.13 -1.55
C MET A 258 9.08 -17.53 -3.01
N PRO A 259 9.36 -16.56 -3.92
CA PRO A 259 9.78 -16.87 -5.28
C PRO A 259 11.07 -17.70 -5.32
N ASP A 260 11.18 -18.61 -6.29
CA ASP A 260 12.44 -19.27 -6.57
C ASP A 260 13.53 -18.23 -6.90
N GLN A 261 14.75 -18.48 -6.42
CA GLN A 261 15.88 -17.55 -6.54
C GLN A 261 15.61 -16.17 -5.91
N PHE A 262 14.83 -16.08 -4.83
CA PHE A 262 14.54 -14.82 -4.14
C PHE A 262 15.81 -13.98 -3.84
N GLN A 263 16.90 -14.65 -3.46
CA GLN A 263 18.22 -14.06 -3.21
C GLN A 263 18.86 -13.36 -4.44
N SER A 264 18.37 -13.61 -5.66
CA SER A 264 18.84 -12.96 -6.88
C SER A 264 18.36 -11.51 -7.04
N LEU A 265 17.39 -11.08 -6.24
CA LEU A 265 16.85 -9.71 -6.22
C LEU A 265 17.83 -8.74 -5.53
N THR A 266 19.02 -8.59 -6.09
CA THR A 266 20.13 -7.83 -5.48
C THR A 266 19.86 -6.33 -5.32
N SER A 267 18.87 -5.77 -6.01
CA SER A 267 18.43 -4.38 -5.82
C SER A 267 17.48 -4.21 -4.64
N LEU A 268 16.98 -5.30 -4.05
CA LEU A 268 15.99 -5.24 -2.97
C LEU A 268 16.65 -4.70 -1.69
N THR A 269 16.14 -3.56 -1.23
CA THR A 269 16.59 -2.86 -0.02
C THR A 269 15.58 -3.02 1.11
N GLU A 270 14.29 -3.07 0.79
CA GLU A 270 13.24 -3.12 1.81
C GLU A 270 12.29 -4.30 1.57
N LEU A 271 12.09 -5.09 2.62
CA LEU A 271 11.19 -6.24 2.61
C LEU A 271 10.26 -6.21 3.82
N TYR A 272 8.95 -6.24 3.56
CA TYR A 272 7.92 -6.26 4.59
C TYR A 272 6.94 -7.40 4.32
N ILE A 273 6.86 -8.33 5.27
CA ILE A 273 5.96 -9.48 5.21
C ILE A 273 5.10 -9.47 6.47
N THR A 274 3.78 -9.39 6.32
CA THR A 274 2.86 -9.33 7.47
C THR A 274 1.66 -10.24 7.26
N ASN A 275 1.27 -10.96 8.30
CA ASN A 275 0.11 -11.85 8.32
C ASN A 275 0.12 -12.88 7.17
N CYS A 276 1.25 -13.57 7.03
CA CYS A 276 1.43 -14.73 6.15
C CYS A 276 1.73 -15.98 6.99
N PRO A 277 0.72 -16.55 7.70
CA PRO A 277 0.92 -17.59 8.69
C PRO A 277 1.42 -18.92 8.12
N ASN A 278 1.14 -19.23 6.85
CA ASN A 278 1.56 -20.47 6.19
C ASN A 278 2.90 -20.38 5.45
N LEU A 279 3.55 -19.21 5.47
CA LEU A 279 4.78 -18.99 4.71
C LEU A 279 5.92 -19.79 5.31
N GLU A 280 6.55 -20.60 4.47
CA GLU A 280 7.76 -21.37 4.74
C GLU A 280 8.83 -20.92 3.73
N PHE A 281 10.07 -20.68 4.18
CA PHE A 281 11.19 -20.51 3.26
C PHE A 281 11.73 -21.87 2.85
N SER A 282 12.18 -21.99 1.60
CA SER A 282 12.77 -23.24 1.10
C SER A 282 14.04 -23.60 1.89
N ASN A 283 14.23 -24.91 2.08
CA ASN A 283 15.21 -25.57 2.95
C ASN A 283 16.55 -24.82 3.20
N PRO A 284 16.96 -24.61 4.48
CA PRO A 284 18.14 -23.82 4.92
C PRO A 284 19.53 -24.36 4.51
N LYS A 285 19.61 -25.28 3.55
CA LYS A 285 20.88 -25.89 3.10
C LYS A 285 21.63 -25.06 2.07
N THR A 286 21.01 -24.02 1.51
CA THR A 286 21.65 -23.06 0.60
C THR A 286 21.83 -21.73 1.34
N LYS A 287 23.06 -21.22 1.38
CA LYS A 287 23.40 -19.93 2.01
C LYS A 287 22.46 -18.81 1.53
N GLY A 288 21.69 -18.25 2.46
CA GLY A 288 20.97 -16.98 2.34
C GLY A 288 19.63 -17.08 1.61
N ASP A 289 18.54 -17.15 2.36
CA ASP A 289 17.18 -17.08 1.80
C ASP A 289 16.77 -15.66 1.42
N PHE A 290 17.44 -14.65 1.99
CA PHE A 290 17.14 -13.24 1.77
C PHE A 290 18.10 -12.58 0.77
N PRO A 291 17.64 -11.55 0.03
CA PRO A 291 18.51 -10.72 -0.79
C PRO A 291 19.63 -10.03 0.01
N PRO A 292 20.87 -9.98 -0.52
CA PRO A 292 22.05 -9.59 0.26
C PRO A 292 22.11 -8.10 0.63
N ASN A 293 21.42 -7.23 -0.10
CA ASN A 293 21.49 -5.78 0.04
C ASN A 293 20.35 -5.17 0.86
N LEU A 294 19.56 -5.99 1.55
CA LEU A 294 18.49 -5.52 2.43
C LEU A 294 19.04 -4.56 3.49
N THR A 295 18.39 -3.41 3.61
CA THR A 295 18.58 -2.41 4.67
C THR A 295 17.48 -2.50 5.72
N ASP A 296 16.27 -2.84 5.30
CA ASP A 296 15.07 -2.83 6.13
C ASP A 296 14.31 -4.15 5.97
N LEU A 297 14.12 -4.87 7.07
CA LEU A 297 13.38 -6.13 7.12
C LEU A 297 12.30 -6.07 8.19
N SER A 298 11.05 -6.25 7.80
CA SER A 298 9.92 -6.39 8.73
C SER A 298 9.19 -7.71 8.48
N ILE A 299 9.11 -8.55 9.51
CA ILE A 299 8.34 -9.80 9.47
C ILE A 299 7.39 -9.82 10.66
N SER A 300 6.10 -9.91 10.35
CA SER A 300 5.01 -9.80 11.32
C SER A 300 3.99 -10.93 11.16
N SER A 301 3.61 -11.61 12.24
CA SER A 301 2.56 -12.65 12.24
C SER A 301 2.76 -13.76 11.18
N CYS A 302 3.99 -14.30 11.11
CA CYS A 302 4.39 -15.38 10.21
C CYS A 302 4.86 -16.61 11.01
N GLN A 303 3.91 -17.44 11.43
CA GLN A 303 4.14 -18.44 12.50
C GLN A 303 4.84 -19.73 12.03
N LYS A 304 4.67 -20.13 10.76
CA LYS A 304 5.31 -21.33 10.18
C LYS A 304 6.69 -21.10 9.58
N LEU A 305 7.23 -19.89 9.68
CA LEU A 305 8.60 -19.64 9.23
C LEU A 305 9.59 -20.57 9.94
N MET A 306 10.77 -20.73 9.35
CA MET A 306 11.89 -21.35 10.05
C MET A 306 12.25 -20.54 11.31
N PRO A 307 12.80 -21.16 12.36
CA PRO A 307 13.23 -20.45 13.56
C PRO A 307 14.17 -19.27 13.23
N LEU A 308 14.14 -18.21 14.04
CA LEU A 308 14.96 -17.00 13.85
C LEU A 308 16.47 -17.30 13.72
N THR A 309 16.96 -18.39 14.32
CA THR A 309 18.33 -18.89 14.17
C THR A 309 18.69 -19.18 12.72
N GLU A 310 17.74 -19.67 11.92
CA GLU A 310 17.99 -20.15 10.57
C GLU A 310 17.94 -19.03 9.52
N TRP A 311 17.47 -17.83 9.87
CA TRP A 311 17.31 -16.69 8.94
C TRP A 311 18.63 -16.16 8.37
N SER A 312 19.76 -16.57 8.93
CA SER A 312 21.09 -16.21 8.42
C SER A 312 21.33 -14.70 8.26
N LEU A 313 20.68 -13.87 9.10
CA LEU A 313 20.72 -12.40 8.99
C LEU A 313 22.13 -11.80 9.10
N HIS A 314 23.06 -12.49 9.76
CA HIS A 314 24.48 -12.10 9.84
C HIS A 314 25.16 -11.95 8.46
N LEU A 315 24.63 -12.59 7.40
CA LEU A 315 25.13 -12.43 6.03
C LEU A 315 24.70 -11.09 5.41
N LEU A 316 23.66 -10.44 5.94
CA LEU A 316 23.08 -9.21 5.43
C LEU A 316 23.83 -7.99 5.98
N THR A 317 25.04 -7.76 5.45
CA THR A 317 25.92 -6.66 5.92
C THR A 317 25.33 -5.26 5.72
N SER A 318 24.37 -5.11 4.81
CA SER A 318 23.66 -3.85 4.55
C SER A 318 22.50 -3.58 5.51
N LEU A 319 22.12 -4.53 6.36
CA LEU A 319 20.94 -4.41 7.21
C LEU A 319 21.12 -3.29 8.25
N ARG A 320 20.06 -2.50 8.46
CA ARG A 320 20.02 -1.33 9.36
C ARG A 320 18.82 -1.36 10.28
N CYS A 321 17.69 -1.86 9.82
CA CYS A 321 16.44 -1.95 10.56
C CYS A 321 15.88 -3.37 10.49
N VAL A 322 15.53 -3.92 11.65
CA VAL A 322 14.84 -5.21 11.75
C VAL A 322 13.64 -5.06 12.66
N VAL A 323 12.46 -5.42 12.16
CA VAL A 323 11.21 -5.49 12.91
C VAL A 323 10.74 -6.94 12.91
N ILE A 324 10.59 -7.49 14.10
CA ILE A 324 10.11 -8.86 14.33
C ILE A 324 8.88 -8.77 15.23
N ASN A 325 7.72 -9.13 14.69
CA ASN A 325 6.46 -9.07 15.43
C ASN A 325 5.72 -10.41 15.37
N ASP A 326 5.30 -10.95 16.51
CA ASP A 326 4.40 -12.12 16.57
C ASP A 326 4.89 -13.30 15.69
N VAL A 327 6.20 -13.53 15.67
CA VAL A 327 6.81 -14.69 15.03
C VAL A 327 7.07 -15.76 16.08
N HIS A 328 6.88 -17.03 15.73
CA HIS A 328 7.12 -18.20 16.59
C HIS A 328 6.58 -18.04 18.02
N PRO A 329 5.29 -18.33 18.25
CA PRO A 329 4.67 -18.22 19.57
C PRO A 329 5.40 -18.98 20.69
N GLU A 330 6.20 -19.99 20.36
CA GLU A 330 6.96 -20.83 21.31
C GLU A 330 8.31 -20.24 21.74
N LEU A 331 8.75 -19.11 21.18
CA LEU A 331 10.08 -18.53 21.47
C LEU A 331 10.17 -18.04 22.93
N VAL A 332 10.92 -18.78 23.77
CA VAL A 332 11.12 -18.47 25.20
C VAL A 332 12.33 -17.56 25.43
N SER A 333 13.38 -17.70 24.64
CA SER A 333 14.57 -16.86 24.70
C SER A 333 14.98 -16.48 23.30
N PHE A 334 15.40 -15.23 23.12
CA PHE A 334 16.04 -14.83 21.88
C PHE A 334 17.29 -15.70 21.65
N PRO A 335 17.63 -16.09 20.41
CA PRO A 335 18.68 -17.07 20.21
C PRO A 335 20.04 -16.62 20.73
N ASP A 336 20.69 -17.48 21.53
CA ASP A 336 22.11 -17.35 21.82
C ASP A 336 22.90 -17.68 20.55
N PHE A 337 23.76 -16.76 20.13
CA PHE A 337 24.60 -16.90 18.96
C PHE A 337 25.96 -17.50 19.39
N PRO A 338 26.27 -18.78 19.10
CA PRO A 338 27.48 -19.41 19.59
C PRO A 338 28.75 -18.84 18.92
N ASP A 339 29.82 -18.66 19.71
CA ASP A 339 31.13 -18.15 19.27
C ASP A 339 31.93 -19.12 18.36
N ASN A 340 31.48 -20.38 18.22
CA ASN A 340 32.18 -21.39 17.43
C ASN A 340 31.61 -21.45 16.02
N ASP A 341 32.51 -21.30 15.04
CA ASP A 341 32.32 -21.24 13.58
C ASP A 341 31.49 -22.37 12.91
N GLU A 342 30.84 -23.25 13.65
CA GLU A 342 30.21 -24.44 13.07
C GLU A 342 28.71 -24.31 12.77
N TYR A 343 27.93 -23.43 13.42
CA TYR A 343 26.55 -23.18 12.99
C TYR A 343 26.12 -21.71 13.21
N TYR A 344 26.21 -20.97 12.11
CA TYR A 344 25.86 -19.56 11.92
C TYR A 344 24.53 -19.12 12.54
N CYS A 345 24.54 -18.17 13.48
CA CYS A 345 23.34 -17.41 13.88
C CYS A 345 23.80 -16.06 14.44
N GLY A 346 23.31 -14.93 13.94
CA GLY A 346 23.65 -13.61 14.47
C GLY A 346 22.88 -12.49 13.76
N LEU A 347 22.55 -11.41 14.47
CA LEU A 347 22.16 -10.15 13.83
C LEU A 347 23.44 -9.40 13.40
N PRO A 348 23.44 -8.70 12.24
CA PRO A 348 24.63 -8.05 11.73
C PRO A 348 25.02 -6.83 12.59
N ALA A 349 26.32 -6.61 12.80
CA ALA A 349 26.85 -5.51 13.60
C ALA A 349 26.51 -4.11 13.04
N THR A 350 26.05 -4.04 11.79
CA THR A 350 25.61 -2.83 11.11
C THR A 350 24.20 -2.38 11.49
N LEU A 351 23.44 -3.21 12.23
CA LEU A 351 22.09 -2.92 12.65
C LEU A 351 22.05 -1.67 13.55
N THR A 352 21.18 -0.73 13.21
CA THR A 352 20.99 0.54 13.93
C THR A 352 19.67 0.61 14.69
N SER A 353 18.66 -0.13 14.23
CA SER A 353 17.33 -0.19 14.82
C SER A 353 16.85 -1.64 14.91
N LEU A 354 16.37 -2.03 16.09
CA LEU A 354 15.76 -3.35 16.34
C LEU A 354 14.42 -3.15 17.04
N SER A 355 13.36 -3.69 16.45
CA SER A 355 12.02 -3.72 17.03
C SER A 355 11.58 -5.16 17.25
N ILE A 356 11.15 -5.47 18.49
CA ILE A 356 10.64 -6.77 18.89
C ILE A 356 9.24 -6.56 19.49
N GLU A 357 8.21 -7.06 18.81
CA GLU A 357 6.81 -6.88 19.20
C GLU A 357 6.08 -8.22 19.36
N GLY A 358 5.13 -8.27 20.28
CA GLY A 358 4.10 -9.33 20.29
C GLY A 358 4.59 -10.73 20.66
N LEU A 359 5.84 -10.91 21.10
CA LEU A 359 6.39 -12.22 21.49
C LEU A 359 5.86 -12.65 22.88
N GLN A 360 4.75 -13.40 22.88
CA GLN A 360 3.99 -13.73 24.09
C GLN A 360 4.74 -14.59 25.12
N ASN A 361 5.65 -15.46 24.66
CA ASN A 361 6.38 -16.38 25.52
C ASN A 361 7.84 -15.96 25.80
N LEU A 362 8.31 -14.85 25.24
CA LEU A 362 9.69 -14.41 25.38
C LEU A 362 9.97 -13.97 26.83
N GLU A 363 10.88 -14.67 27.50
CA GLU A 363 11.32 -14.40 28.87
C GLU A 363 12.62 -13.61 28.95
N SER A 364 13.50 -13.74 27.94
CA SER A 364 14.80 -13.05 27.91
C SER A 364 15.30 -12.76 26.48
N LEU A 365 16.05 -11.67 26.30
CA LEU A 365 16.59 -11.23 25.00
C LEU A 365 17.97 -11.81 24.63
N SER A 366 18.43 -12.85 25.34
CA SER A 366 19.80 -13.38 25.28
C SER A 366 20.90 -12.34 25.57
N SER A 367 21.80 -12.69 26.47
CA SER A 367 22.94 -11.83 26.83
C SER A 367 24.06 -11.84 25.78
N LYS A 368 24.20 -12.95 25.06
CA LYS A 368 25.24 -13.15 24.03
C LYS A 368 24.76 -12.78 22.64
N GLY A 369 23.48 -13.01 22.33
CA GLY A 369 22.93 -12.82 21.00
C GLY A 369 22.99 -11.36 20.55
N LEU A 370 22.69 -10.42 21.44
CA LEU A 370 22.71 -9.00 21.09
C LEU A 370 24.06 -8.31 21.33
N GLN A 371 25.09 -9.04 21.82
CA GLN A 371 26.36 -8.45 22.25
C GLN A 371 27.16 -7.83 21.09
N ASN A 372 27.02 -8.34 19.87
CA ASN A 372 27.78 -7.90 18.71
C ASN A 372 27.18 -6.67 18.00
N LEU A 373 26.04 -6.17 18.47
CA LEU A 373 25.31 -5.05 17.88
C LEU A 373 25.88 -3.68 18.27
N THR A 374 27.16 -3.47 17.97
CA THR A 374 27.91 -2.26 18.33
C THR A 374 27.38 -0.96 17.71
N SER A 375 26.62 -1.05 16.61
CA SER A 375 26.02 0.11 15.93
C SER A 375 24.58 0.41 16.35
N LEU A 376 24.00 -0.36 17.28
CA LEU A 376 22.59 -0.26 17.62
C LEU A 376 22.31 1.05 18.38
N LYS A 377 21.39 1.85 17.85
CA LYS A 377 20.99 3.16 18.37
C LYS A 377 19.56 3.19 18.90
N GLU A 378 18.69 2.37 18.32
CA GLU A 378 17.27 2.31 18.67
C GLU A 378 16.87 0.87 18.99
N LEU A 379 16.28 0.68 20.17
CA LEU A 379 15.70 -0.58 20.60
C LEU A 379 14.25 -0.35 21.02
N HIS A 380 13.32 -0.97 20.30
CA HIS A 380 11.89 -0.93 20.60
C HIS A 380 11.42 -2.32 21.01
N ILE A 381 10.74 -2.42 22.16
CA ILE A 381 10.18 -3.66 22.68
C ILE A 381 8.73 -3.40 23.05
N SER A 382 7.80 -4.10 22.41
CA SER A 382 6.37 -3.92 22.67
C SER A 382 5.63 -5.25 22.84
N LYS A 383 4.56 -5.25 23.64
CA LYS A 383 3.64 -6.40 23.81
C LYS A 383 4.33 -7.75 24.11
N CYS A 384 5.40 -7.73 24.91
CA CYS A 384 6.14 -8.91 25.37
C CYS A 384 5.91 -9.14 26.89
N PRO A 385 4.80 -9.77 27.31
CA PRO A 385 4.35 -9.76 28.71
C PRO A 385 5.26 -10.55 29.67
N LYS A 386 5.95 -11.59 29.18
CA LYS A 386 6.82 -12.45 30.01
C LYS A 386 8.27 -11.99 30.08
N LEU A 387 8.66 -10.95 29.36
CA LEU A 387 10.05 -10.52 29.26
C LEU A 387 10.55 -9.93 30.58
N ARG A 388 11.59 -10.53 31.17
CA ARG A 388 12.08 -10.20 32.52
C ARG A 388 13.40 -9.44 32.54
N SER A 389 14.15 -9.45 31.45
CA SER A 389 15.52 -8.93 31.42
C SER A 389 15.82 -8.16 30.16
N LEU A 390 16.50 -7.02 30.33
CA LEU A 390 17.17 -6.30 29.25
C LEU A 390 18.46 -7.02 28.83
N PRO A 391 18.97 -6.74 27.61
CA PRO A 391 20.30 -7.16 27.18
C PRO A 391 21.42 -6.59 28.07
N ASN A 392 22.64 -7.11 27.88
CA ASN A 392 23.82 -6.74 28.67
C ASN A 392 24.17 -5.25 28.58
N ASP A 393 24.86 -4.74 29.61
CA ASP A 393 25.21 -3.33 29.81
C ASP A 393 25.96 -2.70 28.64
N GLY A 394 26.77 -3.49 27.92
CA GLY A 394 27.51 -3.04 26.74
C GLY A 394 26.60 -2.61 25.58
N LEU A 395 25.43 -3.24 25.40
CA LEU A 395 24.47 -2.86 24.37
C LEU A 395 23.68 -1.61 24.78
N LEU A 396 23.33 -1.50 26.06
CA LEU A 396 22.57 -0.36 26.57
C LEU A 396 23.37 0.95 26.44
N ALA A 397 24.71 0.87 26.53
CA ALA A 397 25.60 2.02 26.38
C ALA A 397 25.63 2.63 24.97
N THR A 398 25.27 1.90 23.91
CA THR A 398 25.25 2.42 22.53
C THR A 398 23.90 3.05 22.15
N LEU A 399 22.86 2.80 22.95
CA LEU A 399 21.50 3.22 22.63
C LEU A 399 21.31 4.73 22.79
N SER A 400 20.69 5.33 21.76
CA SER A 400 20.17 6.69 21.79
C SER A 400 18.68 6.73 22.18
N ARG A 401 17.96 5.65 21.90
CA ARG A 401 16.52 5.50 22.12
C ARG A 401 16.19 4.09 22.61
N LEU A 402 15.45 4.01 23.70
CA LEU A 402 14.88 2.78 24.24
C LEU A 402 13.39 2.98 24.48
N GLU A 403 12.57 2.15 23.84
CA GLU A 403 11.11 2.18 24.01
C GLU A 403 10.61 0.83 24.50
N ILE A 404 9.83 0.86 25.57
CA ILE A 404 9.25 -0.33 26.19
C ILE A 404 7.75 -0.10 26.38
N GLU A 405 6.92 -0.72 25.55
CA GLU A 405 5.46 -0.61 25.60
C GLU A 405 4.82 -1.96 25.95
N ASP A 406 3.73 -1.98 26.70
CA ASP A 406 2.99 -3.22 27.05
C ASP A 406 3.83 -4.42 27.55
N CYS A 407 4.96 -4.16 28.23
CA CYS A 407 5.84 -5.16 28.84
C CYS A 407 5.85 -5.03 30.38
N PRO A 408 4.83 -5.50 31.11
CA PRO A 408 4.65 -5.23 32.55
C PRO A 408 5.83 -5.63 33.43
N LEU A 409 6.43 -6.81 33.22
CA LEU A 409 7.55 -7.30 34.04
C LEU A 409 8.82 -6.48 33.82
N LEU A 410 9.12 -6.14 32.57
CA LEU A 410 10.26 -5.31 32.21
C LEU A 410 10.07 -3.85 32.68
N LYS A 411 8.87 -3.29 32.48
CA LYS A 411 8.50 -1.94 32.94
C LYS A 411 8.70 -1.80 34.45
N GLN A 412 8.31 -2.80 35.26
CA GLN A 412 8.56 -2.78 36.71
C GLN A 412 10.06 -2.67 37.05
N LYS A 413 10.92 -3.35 36.30
CA LYS A 413 12.37 -3.27 36.50
C LYS A 413 13.01 -2.01 35.92
N CYS A 414 12.37 -1.35 34.97
CA CYS A 414 12.82 -0.10 34.37
C CYS A 414 12.23 1.15 35.05
N LEU A 415 11.48 0.99 36.15
CA LEU A 415 10.84 2.10 36.87
C LEU A 415 11.86 3.17 37.27
N LYS A 416 11.54 4.43 36.96
CA LYS A 416 12.35 5.57 37.34
C LYS A 416 12.66 5.58 38.84
N ASP A 417 13.95 5.69 39.16
CA ASP A 417 14.54 5.79 40.51
C ASP A 417 14.29 4.59 41.45
N LYS A 418 13.58 3.55 40.99
CA LYS A 418 13.19 2.38 41.82
C LYS A 418 13.50 1.03 41.16
N GLY A 419 13.58 1.01 39.84
CA GLY A 419 13.76 -0.19 39.05
C GLY A 419 15.20 -0.67 39.06
N GLU A 420 15.37 -1.99 39.09
CA GLU A 420 16.67 -2.68 39.00
C GLU A 420 17.51 -2.19 37.80
N TYR A 421 16.88 -1.91 36.65
CA TYR A 421 17.56 -1.49 35.43
C TYR A 421 17.64 0.03 35.24
N TRP A 422 17.07 0.83 36.14
CA TRP A 422 17.06 2.29 35.98
C TRP A 422 18.46 2.88 35.83
N HIS A 423 19.41 2.44 36.66
CA HIS A 423 20.80 2.88 36.60
C HIS A 423 21.51 2.56 35.27
N LYS A 424 20.98 1.62 34.47
CA LYS A 424 21.54 1.22 33.17
C LYS A 424 20.91 1.95 32.00
N ILE A 425 19.69 2.44 32.17
CA ILE A 425 18.92 3.12 31.11
C ILE A 425 18.81 4.63 31.32
N ALA A 426 19.16 5.14 32.51
CA ALA A 426 19.05 6.55 32.85
C ALA A 426 19.90 7.46 31.95
N ASP A 427 21.03 6.96 31.45
CA ASP A 427 21.94 7.69 30.57
C ASP A 427 21.49 7.68 29.09
N ILE A 428 20.43 6.92 28.74
CA ILE A 428 19.90 6.87 27.38
C ILE A 428 19.12 8.16 27.09
N PRO A 429 19.43 8.91 26.02
CA PRO A 429 18.83 10.21 25.73
C PRO A 429 17.30 10.22 25.61
N ARG A 430 16.71 9.14 25.08
CA ARG A 430 15.26 8.99 24.90
C ARG A 430 14.78 7.65 25.44
N VAL A 431 14.14 7.68 26.60
CA VAL A 431 13.49 6.51 27.19
C VAL A 431 11.98 6.75 27.25
N GLY A 432 11.21 5.95 26.49
CA GLY A 432 9.75 6.00 26.48
C GLY A 432 9.16 4.70 27.03
N THR A 433 8.38 4.79 28.11
CA THR A 433 7.69 3.61 28.68
C THR A 433 6.19 3.58 28.40
N ASP A 434 5.63 4.60 27.74
CA ASP A 434 4.21 4.69 27.31
C ASP A 434 4.05 5.85 26.30
N ILE A 435 4.52 5.68 25.07
CA ILE A 435 4.24 6.62 23.97
C ILE A 435 3.76 5.78 22.78
N PRO A 436 2.47 5.86 22.39
CA PRO A 436 2.00 5.19 21.19
C PRO A 436 2.60 5.90 19.97
N PHE A 437 3.23 5.15 19.07
CA PHE A 437 3.52 5.62 17.71
C PHE A 437 2.49 5.04 16.74
N HIS A 438 1.79 5.95 16.05
CA HIS A 438 1.15 5.65 14.79
C HIS A 438 2.25 5.59 13.72
N PHE A 439 2.39 4.42 13.08
CA PHE A 439 3.10 4.29 11.81
C PHE A 439 2.36 5.04 10.70
#